data_AF-A0A9D3ZS84-F1
#
_entry.id   AF-A0A9D3ZS84-F1
#
_cell.length_a   1.000
_cell.length_b   1.000
_cell.length_c   1.000
_cell.angle_alpha   90.00
_cell.angle_beta   90.00
_cell.angle_gamma   90.00
#
_symmetry.space_group_name_H-M   'P 1'
#
loop_
_entity.id
_entity.type
_entity.pdbx_description
1 polymer ?
#
loop_
_entity_poly.entity_id
_entity_poly.type
_entity_poly.pdbx_seq_one_letter_code
_entity_poly.pdbx_strand_id
1 'polypeptide(L)'
;MHKNVQDLQSRAGETLSDTGTLEEEIQLNKRCFNWCPNWIWRYQLSKKAMKKTQDISELLENFGRLGPVGYRDPTALPTIDFLCSKEFVFSKSSETAFYQIIEALKDEHINMIGLWGMGGVGKTTLACEVGSLAKKLNLVDKKLNSFDKVVITTVSQKPNFERIQDQIAQYIGFDMKNDQGRRSEQEL
;
A
#
# COMPACT_ATOMS: atom_id res chain seq x y z
N MET A 1 -28.08 -11.89 -1.04
CA MET A 1 -26.78 -11.18 -1.05
C MET A 1 -25.68 -11.93 -0.29
N HIS A 2 -25.87 -12.33 0.97
CA HIS A 2 -24.84 -13.03 1.76
C HIS A 2 -24.26 -14.32 1.14
N LYS A 3 -25.11 -15.15 0.51
CA LYS A 3 -24.66 -16.40 -0.17
C LYS A 3 -23.76 -16.13 -1.40
N ASN A 4 -24.04 -15.07 -2.17
CA ASN A 4 -23.23 -14.72 -3.34
C ASN A 4 -21.85 -14.18 -2.96
N VAL A 5 -21.76 -13.46 -1.84
CA VAL A 5 -20.47 -12.93 -1.35
C VAL A 5 -19.57 -14.05 -0.83
N GLN A 6 -20.13 -15.03 -0.10
CA GLN A 6 -19.38 -16.19 0.38
C GLN A 6 -18.93 -17.11 -0.76
N ASP A 7 -19.79 -17.33 -1.76
CA ASP A 7 -19.44 -18.08 -2.97
C ASP A 7 -18.29 -17.42 -3.75
N LEU A 8 -18.34 -16.10 -3.93
CA LEU A 8 -17.27 -15.34 -4.58
C LEU A 8 -15.97 -15.33 -3.77
N GLN A 9 -16.04 -15.25 -2.44
CA GLN A 9 -14.86 -15.37 -1.58
C GLN A 9 -14.22 -16.76 -1.69
N SER A 10 -15.03 -17.82 -1.73
CA SER A 10 -14.54 -19.19 -1.91
C SER A 10 -13.87 -19.36 -3.28
N ARG A 11 -14.51 -18.87 -4.35
CA ARG A 11 -13.99 -18.96 -5.73
C ARG A 11 -12.74 -18.10 -5.94
N ALA A 12 -12.64 -16.95 -5.27
CA ALA A 12 -11.41 -16.14 -5.26
C ALA A 12 -10.26 -16.85 -4.53
N GLY A 13 -10.54 -17.50 -3.39
CA GLY A 13 -9.56 -18.30 -2.65
C GLY A 13 -9.00 -19.47 -3.46
N GLU A 14 -9.88 -20.21 -4.14
CA GLU A 14 -9.50 -21.31 -5.04
C GLU A 14 -8.66 -20.82 -6.24
N THR A 15 -9.04 -19.67 -6.82
CA THR A 15 -8.27 -19.08 -7.93
C THR A 15 -6.86 -18.66 -7.48
N LEU A 16 -6.72 -18.15 -6.25
CA LEU A 16 -5.45 -17.77 -5.64
C LEU A 16 -4.53 -18.98 -5.36
N SER A 17 -5.08 -20.08 -4.82
CA SER A 17 -4.30 -21.31 -4.61
C SER A 17 -3.83 -21.93 -5.93
N ASP A 18 -4.69 -21.89 -6.95
CA ASP A 18 -4.36 -22.43 -8.26
C ASP A 18 -3.28 -21.61 -8.99
N THR A 19 -3.29 -20.27 -8.84
CA THR A 19 -2.22 -19.43 -9.40
C THR A 19 -0.87 -19.68 -8.72
N GLY A 20 -0.87 -19.93 -7.39
CA GLY A 20 0.35 -20.31 -6.66
C GLY A 20 0.92 -21.64 -7.13
N THR A 21 0.06 -22.64 -7.34
CA THR A 21 0.45 -23.96 -7.86
C THR A 21 1.05 -23.85 -9.28
N LEU A 22 0.51 -22.99 -10.13
CA LEU A 22 1.03 -22.72 -11.47
C LEU A 22 2.43 -22.07 -11.42
N GLU A 23 2.64 -21.14 -10.48
CA GLU A 23 3.93 -20.49 -10.28
C GLU A 23 4.99 -21.48 -9.79
N GLU A 24 4.63 -22.39 -8.88
CA GLU A 24 5.50 -23.49 -8.43
C GLU A 24 5.86 -24.45 -9.59
N GLU A 25 4.91 -24.83 -10.46
CA GLU A 25 5.17 -25.62 -11.68
C GLU A 25 6.19 -24.91 -12.61
N ILE A 26 6.11 -23.58 -12.72
CA ILE A 26 7.03 -22.76 -13.53
C ILE A 26 8.42 -22.70 -12.87
N GLN A 27 8.50 -22.59 -11.55
CA GLN A 27 9.77 -22.50 -10.82
C GLN A 27 10.52 -23.83 -10.79
N LEU A 28 9.82 -24.96 -10.60
CA LEU A 28 10.40 -26.31 -10.59
C LEU A 28 11.05 -26.68 -11.94
N ASN A 29 10.49 -26.19 -13.05
CA ASN A 29 11.00 -26.47 -14.39
C ASN A 29 12.10 -25.49 -14.87
N LYS A 30 12.60 -24.59 -14.00
CA LYS A 30 13.80 -23.78 -14.31
C LYS A 30 15.09 -24.59 -14.36
N ARG A 31 15.09 -25.85 -13.87
CA ARG A 31 16.23 -26.80 -13.93
C ARG A 31 16.37 -27.49 -15.31
N CYS A 32 16.28 -26.74 -16.40
CA CYS A 32 16.62 -27.27 -17.71
C CYS A 32 18.14 -27.35 -17.86
N PHE A 33 18.68 -28.56 -18.00
CA PHE A 33 20.01 -28.79 -18.56
C PHE A 33 20.05 -28.25 -20.00
N ASN A 34 20.65 -27.07 -20.17
CA ASN A 34 21.25 -26.39 -21.32
C ASN A 34 20.89 -26.67 -22.80
N TRP A 35 19.92 -27.51 -23.20
CA TRP A 35 19.72 -27.75 -24.65
C TRP A 35 18.32 -28.24 -25.07
N CYS A 36 17.25 -27.50 -24.73
CA CYS A 36 16.01 -27.32 -25.53
C CYS A 36 14.82 -26.90 -24.63
N PRO A 37 14.14 -25.76 -24.88
CA PRO A 37 12.90 -25.44 -24.20
C PRO A 37 11.74 -26.31 -24.73
N ASN A 38 11.03 -27.01 -23.83
CA ASN A 38 9.83 -27.79 -24.17
C ASN A 38 8.68 -26.85 -24.58
N TRP A 39 8.59 -26.56 -25.88
CA TRP A 39 7.61 -25.68 -26.52
C TRP A 39 6.15 -26.11 -26.33
N ILE A 40 5.87 -27.43 -26.35
CA ILE A 40 4.53 -27.98 -26.10
C ILE A 40 4.10 -27.68 -24.66
N TRP A 41 5.01 -27.86 -23.70
CA TRP A 41 4.74 -27.57 -22.30
C TRP A 41 4.54 -26.06 -22.04
N ARG A 42 5.37 -25.20 -22.66
CA ARG A 42 5.18 -23.74 -22.60
C ARG A 42 3.83 -23.31 -23.21
N TYR A 43 3.41 -23.94 -24.30
CA TYR A 43 2.10 -23.69 -24.90
C TYR A 43 0.97 -24.11 -23.96
N GLN A 44 1.08 -25.27 -23.31
CA GLN A 44 0.10 -25.72 -22.31
C GLN A 44 0.01 -24.76 -21.11
N LEU A 45 1.15 -24.30 -20.60
CA LEU A 45 1.18 -23.30 -19.53
C LEU A 45 0.55 -21.99 -19.97
N SER A 46 0.88 -21.50 -21.16
CA SER A 46 0.27 -20.27 -21.72
C SER A 46 -1.25 -20.41 -21.81
N LYS A 47 -1.75 -21.57 -22.23
CA LYS A 47 -3.18 -21.88 -22.28
C LYS A 47 -3.83 -21.96 -20.90
N LYS A 48 -3.14 -22.53 -19.89
CA LYS A 48 -3.61 -22.54 -18.49
C LYS A 48 -3.67 -21.11 -17.93
N ALA A 49 -2.62 -20.31 -18.13
CA ALA A 49 -2.55 -18.92 -17.68
C ALA A 49 -3.66 -18.07 -18.32
N MET A 50 -3.88 -18.21 -19.63
CA MET A 50 -4.93 -17.47 -20.34
C MET A 50 -6.34 -17.78 -19.80
N LYS A 51 -6.63 -19.05 -19.47
CA LYS A 51 -7.90 -19.43 -18.83
C LYS A 51 -8.05 -18.81 -17.44
N LYS A 52 -7.01 -18.85 -16.61
CA LYS A 52 -7.03 -18.25 -15.28
C LYS A 52 -7.21 -16.73 -15.33
N THR A 53 -6.57 -16.05 -16.28
CA THR A 53 -6.80 -14.62 -16.51
C THR A 53 -8.25 -14.33 -16.89
N GLN A 54 -8.87 -15.20 -17.70
CA GLN A 54 -10.28 -15.07 -18.06
C GLN A 54 -11.20 -15.27 -16.84
N ASP A 55 -10.94 -16.27 -16.01
CA ASP A 55 -11.69 -16.51 -14.77
C ASP A 55 -11.60 -15.32 -13.80
N ILE A 56 -10.41 -14.72 -13.66
CA ILE A 56 -10.19 -13.52 -12.84
C ILE A 56 -10.96 -12.32 -13.41
N SER A 57 -10.97 -12.15 -14.73
CA SER A 57 -11.70 -11.05 -15.36
C SER A 57 -13.21 -11.17 -15.14
N GLU A 58 -13.77 -12.38 -15.24
CA GLU A 58 -15.19 -12.65 -14.98
C GLU A 58 -15.55 -12.40 -13.50
N LEU A 59 -14.66 -12.80 -12.58
CA LEU A 59 -14.83 -12.51 -11.15
C LEU A 59 -14.85 -11.01 -10.89
N LEU A 60 -13.92 -10.23 -11.47
CA LEU A 60 -13.86 -8.78 -11.30
C LEU A 60 -15.11 -8.07 -11.86
N GLU A 61 -15.64 -8.50 -13.00
CA GLU A 61 -16.89 -7.98 -13.54
C GLU A 61 -18.10 -8.30 -12.63
N ASN A 62 -18.15 -9.51 -12.09
CA ASN A 62 -19.19 -9.93 -11.16
C ASN A 62 -19.12 -9.17 -9.82
N PHE A 63 -17.91 -8.90 -9.31
CA PHE A 63 -17.71 -8.02 -8.15
C PHE A 63 -18.16 -6.58 -8.44
N GLY A 64 -17.85 -6.04 -9.61
CA GLY A 64 -18.28 -4.69 -10.02
C GLY A 64 -19.81 -4.54 -10.11
N ARG A 65 -20.53 -5.63 -10.42
CA ARG A 65 -22.00 -5.66 -10.47
C ARG A 65 -22.69 -5.70 -9.11
N LEU A 66 -21.98 -6.03 -8.03
CA LEU A 66 -22.58 -6.14 -6.69
C LEU A 66 -22.87 -4.80 -6.01
N GLY A 67 -22.51 -3.67 -6.63
CA GLY A 67 -22.63 -2.34 -6.01
C GLY A 67 -21.74 -2.20 -4.76
N PRO A 68 -21.74 -1.04 -4.08
CA PRO A 68 -20.91 -0.83 -2.89
C PRO A 68 -21.38 -1.75 -1.75
N VAL A 69 -20.72 -2.89 -1.58
CA VAL A 69 -20.92 -3.78 -0.42
C VAL A 69 -19.97 -3.33 0.68
N GLY A 70 -20.31 -2.20 1.31
CA GLY A 70 -19.59 -1.69 2.46
C GLY A 70 -20.53 -0.83 3.30
N TYR A 71 -20.64 -1.14 4.59
CA TYR A 71 -21.12 -0.15 5.54
C TYR A 71 -19.94 0.80 5.79
N ARG A 72 -20.11 2.11 5.54
CA ARG A 72 -19.14 3.08 6.04
C ARG A 72 -19.19 3.00 7.56
N ASP A 73 -18.08 2.61 8.17
CA ASP A 73 -17.84 2.91 9.58
C ASP A 73 -17.84 4.46 9.70
N PRO A 74 -18.77 5.05 10.49
CA PRO A 74 -18.82 6.50 10.69
C PRO A 74 -17.52 7.07 11.29
N THR A 75 -16.64 6.19 11.80
CA THR A 75 -15.39 6.54 12.47
C THR A 75 -14.17 6.55 11.54
N ALA A 76 -14.35 6.29 10.24
CA ALA A 76 -13.27 6.44 9.26
C ALA A 76 -12.91 7.92 9.11
N LEU A 77 -12.00 8.39 9.97
CA LEU A 77 -11.33 9.68 9.84
C LEU A 77 -10.88 9.84 8.38
N PRO A 78 -11.00 11.04 7.79
CA PRO A 78 -10.52 11.30 6.46
C PRO A 78 -9.05 10.90 6.46
N THR A 79 -8.76 9.75 5.85
CA THR A 79 -7.41 9.39 5.52
C THR A 79 -6.95 10.55 4.67
N ILE A 80 -5.99 11.33 5.14
CA ILE A 80 -5.28 12.27 4.27
C ILE A 80 -4.75 11.37 3.16
N ASP A 81 -5.47 11.39 2.03
CA ASP A 81 -5.17 10.53 0.92
C ASP A 81 -3.76 10.87 0.53
N PHE A 82 -2.89 9.89 0.66
CA PHE A 82 -1.52 9.96 0.21
C PHE A 82 -1.62 10.25 -1.30
N LEU A 83 -1.54 11.52 -1.69
CA LEU A 83 -1.34 11.94 -3.08
C LEU A 83 0.11 11.64 -3.49
N CYS A 84 0.57 10.43 -3.15
CA CYS A 84 1.82 9.85 -3.60
C CYS A 84 1.51 9.24 -4.96
N SER A 85 2.29 9.61 -5.97
CA SER A 85 2.14 9.10 -7.33
C SER A 85 2.09 7.57 -7.29
N LYS A 86 1.13 6.95 -7.99
CA LYS A 86 1.05 5.50 -8.13
C LYS A 86 2.26 4.90 -8.88
N GLU A 87 3.10 5.72 -9.51
CA GLU A 87 4.19 5.30 -10.39
C GLU A 87 5.51 6.00 -10.01
N PHE A 88 5.99 5.83 -8.77
CA PHE A 88 7.34 6.26 -8.42
C PHE A 88 8.39 5.29 -8.97
N VAL A 89 9.19 5.75 -9.92
CA VAL A 89 10.34 5.00 -10.43
C VAL A 89 11.56 5.36 -9.60
N PHE A 90 12.10 4.38 -8.87
CA PHE A 90 13.31 4.57 -8.09
C PHE A 90 14.52 4.77 -9.01
N SER A 91 15.29 5.82 -8.75
CA SER A 91 16.68 5.88 -9.20
C SER A 91 17.55 5.00 -8.29
N LYS A 92 18.75 4.59 -8.75
CA LYS A 92 19.67 3.78 -7.91
C LYS A 92 20.00 4.43 -6.57
N SER A 93 20.15 5.75 -6.53
CA SER A 93 20.41 6.48 -5.28
C SER A 93 19.15 6.55 -4.40
N SER A 94 17.98 6.77 -5.00
CA SER A 94 16.70 6.73 -4.30
C SER A 94 16.42 5.36 -3.68
N GLU A 95 16.76 4.28 -4.38
CA GLU A 95 16.62 2.90 -3.89
C GLU A 95 17.55 2.62 -2.71
N THR A 96 18.80 3.06 -2.78
CA THR A 96 19.74 2.92 -1.67
C THR A 96 19.25 3.67 -0.43
N ALA A 97 18.83 4.93 -0.59
CA ALA A 97 18.27 5.74 0.49
C ALA A 97 16.97 5.12 1.04
N PHE A 98 16.13 4.55 0.18
CA PHE A 98 14.91 3.85 0.59
C PHE A 98 15.22 2.73 1.58
N TYR A 99 16.15 1.82 1.26
CA TYR A 99 16.50 0.70 2.14
C TYR A 99 17.12 1.18 3.46
N GLN A 100 17.98 2.21 3.41
CA GLN A 100 18.56 2.80 4.64
C GLN A 100 17.48 3.37 5.56
N ILE A 101 16.45 4.03 5.01
CA ILE A 101 15.34 4.55 5.80
C ILE A 101 14.54 3.40 6.41
N ILE A 102 14.22 2.36 5.64
CA ILE A 102 13.48 1.19 6.15
C ILE A 102 14.26 0.46 7.24
N GLU A 103 15.58 0.37 7.12
CA GLU A 103 16.44 -0.20 8.17
C GLU A 103 16.46 0.67 9.42
N ALA A 104 16.62 1.99 9.26
CA ALA A 104 16.59 2.93 10.38
C ALA A 104 15.24 2.95 11.11
N LEU A 105 14.12 2.78 10.39
CA LEU A 105 12.78 2.68 10.99
C LEU A 105 12.55 1.41 11.82
N LYS A 106 13.43 0.40 11.71
CA LYS A 106 13.40 -0.80 12.56
C LYS A 106 14.16 -0.63 13.87
N ASP A 107 15.01 0.39 13.96
CA ASP A 107 15.82 0.67 15.14
C ASP A 107 15.06 1.60 16.09
N GLU A 108 14.73 1.07 17.28
CA GLU A 108 14.01 1.81 18.33
C GLU A 108 14.81 2.97 18.95
N HIS A 109 16.12 3.04 18.70
CA HIS A 109 16.97 4.13 19.16
C HIS A 109 16.97 5.33 18.18
N ILE A 110 16.44 5.17 16.96
CA ILE A 110 16.41 6.21 15.94
C ILE A 110 15.04 6.87 15.90
N ASN A 111 14.95 8.09 16.45
CA ASN A 111 13.70 8.86 16.50
C ASN A 111 13.55 9.91 15.37
N MET A 112 14.61 10.18 14.62
CA MET A 112 14.62 11.22 13.58
C MET A 112 15.50 10.84 12.40
N ILE A 113 14.94 10.97 11.19
CA ILE A 113 15.63 10.72 9.91
C ILE A 113 15.46 11.96 9.03
N GLY A 114 16.57 12.52 8.56
CA GLY A 114 16.58 13.69 7.68
C GLY A 114 17.00 13.34 6.25
N LEU A 115 16.19 13.70 5.26
CA LEU A 115 16.57 13.64 3.84
C LEU A 115 17.06 15.00 3.37
N TRP A 116 18.29 15.07 2.84
CA TRP A 116 18.90 16.30 2.37
C TRP A 116 19.44 16.16 0.94
N GLY A 117 19.62 17.28 0.24
CA GLY A 117 20.11 17.31 -1.14
C GLY A 117 19.48 18.43 -1.98
N MET A 118 19.89 18.52 -3.25
CA MET A 118 19.44 19.54 -4.20
C MET A 118 17.90 19.57 -4.38
N GLY A 119 17.34 20.72 -4.75
CA GLY A 119 15.91 20.82 -5.08
C GLY A 119 15.52 19.90 -6.25
N GLY A 120 14.28 19.41 -6.26
CA GLY A 120 13.74 18.60 -7.37
C GLY A 120 14.18 17.13 -7.44
N VAL A 121 15.13 16.68 -6.61
CA VAL A 121 15.63 15.28 -6.62
C VAL A 121 14.66 14.23 -6.04
N GLY A 122 13.44 14.62 -5.68
CA GLY A 122 12.42 13.68 -5.19
C GLY A 122 12.50 13.32 -3.70
N LYS A 123 13.15 14.13 -2.85
CA LYS A 123 13.25 13.86 -1.38
C LYS A 123 11.88 13.69 -0.71
N THR A 124 10.97 14.64 -0.96
CA THR A 124 9.60 14.59 -0.44
C THR A 124 8.86 13.37 -0.97
N THR A 125 9.07 13.03 -2.25
CA THR A 125 8.48 11.84 -2.88
C THR A 125 8.97 10.55 -2.23
N LEU A 126 10.27 10.45 -1.93
CA LEU A 126 10.83 9.28 -1.25
C LEU A 126 10.27 9.10 0.17
N ALA A 127 10.18 10.19 0.95
CA ALA A 127 9.56 10.16 2.29
C ALA A 127 8.08 9.75 2.23
N CYS A 128 7.37 10.23 1.22
CA CYS A 128 5.99 9.88 0.90
C CYS A 128 5.81 8.37 0.60
N GLU A 129 6.69 7.78 -0.22
CA GLU A 129 6.66 6.34 -0.52
C GLU A 129 6.97 5.48 0.72
N VAL A 130 7.98 5.86 1.50
CA VAL A 130 8.30 5.20 2.77
C VAL A 130 7.10 5.24 3.73
N GLY A 131 6.48 6.41 3.91
CA GLY A 131 5.31 6.54 4.78
C GLY A 131 4.11 5.71 4.30
N SER A 132 3.90 5.64 2.98
CA SER A 132 2.87 4.79 2.37
C SER A 132 3.15 3.30 2.60
N LEU A 133 4.41 2.89 2.51
CA LEU A 133 4.83 1.51 2.76
C LEU A 133 4.76 1.16 4.24
N ALA A 134 5.15 2.05 5.16
CA ALA A 134 4.98 1.84 6.60
C ALA A 134 3.50 1.56 6.94
N LYS A 135 2.57 2.35 6.37
CA LYS A 135 1.13 2.11 6.53
C LYS A 135 0.67 0.76 5.96
N LYS A 136 1.19 0.34 4.81
CA LYS A 136 0.83 -0.95 4.17
C LYS A 136 1.44 -2.16 4.88
N LEU A 137 2.69 -2.07 5.32
CA LEU A 137 3.45 -3.17 5.93
C LEU A 137 3.01 -3.47 7.37
N ASN A 138 2.35 -2.52 8.04
CA ASN A 138 1.59 -2.75 9.27
C ASN A 138 0.54 -3.89 9.15
N LEU A 139 0.23 -4.36 7.93
CA LEU A 139 -0.73 -5.43 7.66
C LEU A 139 -0.09 -6.80 7.39
N VAL A 140 1.23 -6.88 7.17
CA VAL A 140 1.88 -8.09 6.60
C VAL A 140 2.98 -8.66 7.49
N ASP A 141 3.70 -7.85 8.27
CA ASP A 141 4.87 -8.33 9.02
C ASP A 141 4.89 -7.84 10.48
N LYS A 142 4.68 -8.78 11.41
CA LYS A 142 4.52 -8.50 12.86
C LYS A 142 5.75 -7.84 13.50
N LYS A 143 6.93 -7.95 12.87
CA LYS A 143 8.19 -7.36 13.34
C LYS A 143 8.36 -5.90 12.92
N LEU A 144 7.59 -5.43 11.93
CA LEU A 144 7.56 -4.05 11.43
C LEU A 144 6.25 -3.33 11.80
N ASN A 145 5.48 -3.87 12.76
CA ASN A 145 4.29 -3.24 13.34
C ASN A 145 4.69 -2.12 14.32
N SER A 146 5.54 -1.18 13.93
CA SER A 146 6.01 -0.11 14.82
C SER A 146 5.18 1.17 14.77
N PHE A 147 4.26 1.32 13.80
CA PHE A 147 3.52 2.57 13.62
C PHE A 147 2.01 2.36 13.55
N ASP A 148 1.29 2.64 14.65
CA ASP A 148 -0.19 2.60 14.66
C ASP A 148 -0.80 3.61 13.67
N LYS A 149 -0.16 4.78 13.52
CA LYS A 149 -0.58 5.86 12.64
C LYS A 149 0.62 6.53 12.00
N VAL A 150 0.53 6.80 10.70
CA VAL A 150 1.52 7.56 9.93
C VAL A 150 0.86 8.83 9.43
N VAL A 151 1.39 10.00 9.81
CA VAL A 151 0.91 11.34 9.42
C VAL A 151 1.92 11.97 8.47
N ILE A 152 1.43 12.54 7.37
CA ILE A 152 2.23 13.42 6.50
C ILE A 152 1.67 14.82 6.61
N THR A 153 2.54 15.79 6.95
CA THR A 153 2.18 17.21 7.00
C THR A 153 3.22 18.05 6.28
N THR A 154 2.78 19.12 5.63
CA THR A 154 3.65 20.05 4.91
C THR A 154 3.90 21.28 5.78
N VAL A 155 5.17 21.53 6.09
CA VAL A 155 5.59 22.75 6.79
C VAL A 155 6.07 23.76 5.76
N SER A 156 5.37 24.89 5.65
CA SER A 156 5.76 25.99 4.77
C SER A 156 6.84 26.87 5.42
N GLN A 157 7.46 27.75 4.64
CA GLN A 157 8.47 28.70 5.16
C GLN A 157 7.91 29.65 6.23
N LYS A 158 6.61 29.96 6.17
CA LYS A 158 5.87 30.72 7.19
C LYS A 158 4.89 29.77 7.89
N PRO A 159 5.37 28.97 8.86
CA PRO A 159 4.55 27.93 9.47
C PRO A 159 3.43 28.55 10.30
N ASN A 160 2.21 28.01 10.15
CA ASN A 160 1.13 28.21 11.11
C ASN A 160 1.11 26.97 12.01
N PHE A 161 1.71 27.09 13.20
CA PHE A 161 1.87 25.97 14.13
C PHE A 161 0.54 25.43 14.66
N GLU A 162 -0.42 26.31 14.95
CA GLU A 162 -1.77 25.93 15.41
C GLU A 162 -2.44 25.03 14.38
N ARG A 163 -2.46 25.46 13.11
CA ARG A 163 -3.03 24.67 12.02
C ARG A 163 -2.32 23.32 11.82
N ILE A 164 -0.99 23.28 11.93
CA ILE A 164 -0.21 22.04 11.78
C ILE A 164 -0.55 21.08 12.92
N GLN A 165 -0.63 21.58 14.15
CA GLN A 165 -0.98 20.78 15.33
C GLN A 165 -2.40 20.24 15.23
N ASP A 166 -3.37 21.07 14.84
CA ASP A 166 -4.76 20.66 14.64
C ASP A 166 -4.88 19.55 13.59
N GLN A 167 -4.16 19.67 12.46
CA GLN A 167 -4.14 18.65 11.42
C GLN A 167 -3.57 17.31 11.92
N ILE A 168 -2.48 17.37 12.69
CA ILE A 168 -1.89 16.16 13.28
C ILE A 168 -2.85 15.55 14.29
N ALA A 169 -3.40 16.36 15.21
CA ALA A 169 -4.31 15.95 16.27
C ALA A 169 -5.58 15.28 15.71
N GLN A 170 -6.20 15.89 14.71
CA GLN A 170 -7.36 15.35 14.01
C GLN A 170 -7.05 13.97 13.42
N TYR A 171 -5.88 13.79 12.79
CA TYR A 171 -5.49 12.51 12.19
C TYR A 171 -5.23 11.43 13.24
N ILE A 172 -4.57 11.80 14.35
CA ILE A 172 -4.32 10.85 15.45
C ILE A 172 -5.55 10.65 16.36
N GLY A 173 -6.66 11.35 16.12
CA GLY A 173 -7.87 11.28 16.94
C GLY A 173 -7.65 11.84 18.35
N PHE A 174 -6.73 12.78 18.48
CA PHE A 174 -6.43 13.46 19.73
C PHE A 174 -7.29 14.72 19.84
N ASP A 175 -8.06 14.82 20.91
CA ASP A 175 -8.86 16.01 21.23
C ASP A 175 -7.94 17.07 21.85
N MET A 176 -7.50 18.03 21.05
CA MET A 176 -6.88 19.25 21.56
C MET A 176 -7.97 20.07 22.23
N LYS A 177 -8.28 19.75 23.49
CA LYS A 177 -9.13 20.61 24.32
C LYS A 177 -8.42 21.93 24.51
N ASN A 178 -8.75 22.89 23.66
CA ASN A 178 -8.43 24.27 23.93
C ASN A 178 -9.31 24.70 25.11
N ASP A 179 -8.72 25.33 26.13
CA ASP A 179 -9.45 26.00 27.22
C ASP A 179 -10.42 27.10 26.72
N GLN A 180 -10.52 27.30 25.39
CA GLN A 180 -11.37 28.29 24.73
C GLN A 180 -12.49 27.73 23.83
N GLY A 181 -12.71 26.41 23.74
CA GLY A 181 -13.90 25.84 23.09
C GLY A 181 -14.36 26.51 21.78
N ARG A 182 -13.63 26.33 20.68
CA ARG A 182 -14.13 26.69 19.34
C ARG A 182 -13.90 25.57 18.33
N ARG A 183 -15.00 25.14 17.71
CA ARG A 183 -15.02 24.35 16.48
C ARG A 183 -14.41 25.20 15.37
N SER A 184 -13.35 24.71 14.75
CA SER A 184 -12.80 25.25 13.51
C SER A 184 -13.88 25.23 12.42
N GLU A 185 -14.21 26.40 11.87
CA GLU A 185 -15.06 26.58 10.71
C GLU A 185 -14.45 25.85 9.50
N GLN A 186 -15.26 25.00 8.87
CA GLN A 186 -14.99 24.47 7.55
C GLN A 186 -15.47 25.51 6.53
N GLU A 187 -14.56 26.21 5.87
CA GLU A 187 -14.87 26.89 4.62
C GLU A 187 -14.50 25.98 3.44
N LEU A 188 -15.43 25.93 2.48
CA LEU A 188 -15.53 25.09 1.30
C LEU A 188 -14.37 25.20 0.31
#